data_AF-A0A0G1DG98-F1
#
_entry.id   AF-A0A0G1DG98-F1
#
_cell.length_a   1.000
_cell.length_b   1.000
_cell.length_c   1.000
_cell.angle_alpha   90.00
_cell.angle_beta   90.00
_cell.angle_gamma   90.00
#
_symmetry.space_group_name_H-M   'P 1'
#
loop_
_entity.id
_entity.type
_entity.pdbx_description
1 polymer ?
#
loop_
_entity_poly.entity_id
_entity_poly.type
_entity_poly.pdbx_seq_one_letter_code
_entity_poly.pdbx_strand_id
1 'polypeptide(L)'
;MPRRNLIFANGEYYHIFNRSAFRQPILTKKRDTSIFHQIVQYYLQSEPPTKFSYFNRNRDKYKKLDYRQKIVTVIAYCYMPNHFHFILRQEAENGVQKYMQKIQNSYSHYYKLKYQTNGPLFESPFKAVHIESNDQLIHLSRYIHLNPVTSFLVEKPEEFQYSSYLQYFENLPLMIDPDIVINQFKSKHEYKKFVNDNKEYQRELNKIKHLIFK
;
A
#
# COMPACT_ATOMS: atom_id res chain seq x y z
N MET A 1 -22.31 2.15 -12.29
CA MET A 1 -21.18 2.37 -11.36
C MET A 1 -20.77 3.84 -11.46
N PRO A 2 -20.67 4.59 -10.35
CA PRO A 2 -20.20 5.97 -10.42
C PRO A 2 -18.77 5.98 -10.98
N ARG A 3 -18.54 6.78 -12.02
CA ARG A 3 -17.20 6.97 -12.61
C ARG A 3 -16.35 7.75 -11.62
N ARG A 4 -15.06 7.41 -11.54
CA ARG A 4 -14.10 8.20 -10.77
C ARG A 4 -13.90 9.53 -11.49
N ASN A 5 -14.26 10.65 -10.86
CA ASN A 5 -14.04 12.01 -11.41
C ASN A 5 -12.58 12.48 -11.26
N LEU A 6 -11.73 11.70 -10.58
CA LEU A 6 -10.30 11.96 -10.43
C LEU A 6 -9.53 11.53 -11.69
N ILE A 7 -8.81 12.49 -12.27
CA ILE A 7 -7.87 12.27 -13.37
C ILE A 7 -6.47 12.09 -12.77
N PHE A 8 -5.77 11.03 -13.14
CA PHE A 8 -4.40 10.80 -12.68
C PHE A 8 -3.40 11.49 -13.60
N ALA A 9 -2.46 12.24 -13.02
CA ALA A 9 -1.40 12.92 -13.74
C ALA A 9 -0.02 12.45 -13.27
N ASN A 10 0.97 12.51 -14.16
CA ASN A 10 2.36 12.13 -13.82
C ASN A 10 2.96 13.18 -12.87
N GLY A 11 3.81 12.75 -11.94
CA GLY A 11 4.37 13.59 -10.90
C GLY A 11 3.46 13.81 -9.69
N GLU A 12 2.15 13.58 -9.84
CA GLU A 12 1.16 13.77 -8.77
C GLU A 12 1.09 12.59 -7.79
N TYR A 13 0.66 12.90 -6.57
CA TYR A 13 0.61 11.99 -5.43
C TYR A 13 -0.81 11.60 -5.06
N TYR A 14 -1.03 10.33 -4.74
CA TYR A 14 -2.37 9.80 -4.47
C TYR A 14 -2.38 8.88 -3.26
N HIS A 15 -3.38 9.07 -2.39
CA HIS A 15 -3.78 8.06 -1.41
C HIS A 15 -4.59 7.00 -2.13
N ILE A 16 -4.05 5.79 -2.20
CA ILE A 16 -4.72 4.65 -2.83
C ILE A 16 -5.07 3.63 -1.77
N PHE A 17 -6.32 3.18 -1.75
CA PHE A 17 -6.76 2.18 -0.78
C PHE A 17 -7.87 1.31 -1.34
N ASN A 18 -7.94 0.07 -0.86
CA ASN A 18 -9.07 -0.80 -1.14
C ASN A 18 -9.29 -1.79 0.01
N ARG A 19 -10.50 -2.35 0.04
CA ARG A 19 -10.98 -3.26 1.06
C ARG A 19 -11.52 -4.53 0.40
N SER A 20 -11.34 -5.65 1.09
CA SER A 20 -11.90 -6.93 0.67
C SER A 20 -13.42 -6.92 0.75
N ALA A 21 -14.07 -7.67 -0.14
CA ALA A 21 -15.52 -7.86 -0.11
C ALA A 21 -15.94 -8.40 1.26
N PHE A 22 -17.07 -7.89 1.78
CA PHE A 22 -17.61 -8.24 3.09
C PHE A 22 -16.62 -8.06 4.25
N ARG A 23 -15.60 -7.20 4.09
CA ARG A 23 -14.53 -6.96 5.07
C ARG A 23 -13.76 -8.22 5.47
N GLN A 24 -13.71 -9.23 4.60
CA GLN A 24 -13.05 -10.51 4.87
C GLN A 24 -11.54 -10.33 5.15
N PRO A 25 -10.97 -10.97 6.18
CA PRO A 25 -9.55 -10.82 6.52
C PRO A 25 -8.64 -11.66 5.59
N ILE A 26 -8.34 -11.15 4.40
CA ILE A 26 -7.59 -11.85 3.35
C ILE A 26 -6.05 -11.75 3.47
N LEU A 27 -5.53 -10.79 4.26
CA LEU A 27 -4.09 -10.53 4.44
C LEU A 27 -3.62 -10.87 5.88
N THR A 28 -4.14 -11.95 6.47
CA THR A 28 -3.78 -12.38 7.83
C THR A 28 -2.67 -13.43 7.87
N LYS A 29 -2.70 -14.40 6.94
CA LYS A 29 -1.70 -15.47 6.92
C LYS A 29 -0.39 -14.95 6.31
N LYS A 30 0.73 -15.22 6.99
CA LYS A 30 2.09 -14.82 6.56
C LYS A 30 2.36 -15.11 5.07
N ARG A 31 1.97 -16.30 4.59
CA ARG A 31 2.16 -16.69 3.18
C ARG A 31 1.34 -15.83 2.21
N ASP A 32 0.10 -15.49 2.56
CA ASP A 32 -0.79 -14.70 1.70
C ASP A 32 -0.30 -13.26 1.62
N THR A 33 0.07 -12.67 2.75
CA THR A 33 0.61 -11.31 2.82
C THR A 33 1.98 -11.22 2.14
N SER A 34 2.82 -12.25 2.26
CA SER A 34 4.09 -12.33 1.53
C SER A 34 3.88 -12.39 0.01
N ILE A 35 2.92 -13.19 -0.48
CA ILE A 35 2.59 -13.24 -1.90
C ILE A 35 2.03 -11.89 -2.38
N PHE A 36 1.17 -11.24 -1.59
CA PHE A 36 0.69 -9.90 -1.91
C PHE A 36 1.85 -8.90 -2.03
N HIS A 37 2.79 -8.90 -1.08
CA HIS A 37 3.96 -8.03 -1.12
C HIS A 37 4.85 -8.28 -2.34
N GLN A 38 5.08 -9.55 -2.72
CA GLN A 38 5.84 -9.90 -3.92
C GLN A 38 5.13 -9.45 -5.21
N ILE A 39 3.80 -9.53 -5.26
CA ILE A 39 2.99 -9.01 -6.37
C ILE A 39 3.15 -7.49 -6.49
N VAL A 40 3.09 -6.77 -5.37
CA VAL A 40 3.28 -5.32 -5.31
C VAL A 40 4.66 -4.95 -5.87
N GLN A 41 5.72 -5.59 -5.37
CA GLN A 41 7.09 -5.39 -5.88
C GLN A 41 7.20 -5.69 -7.38
N TYR A 42 6.67 -6.84 -7.82
CA TYR A 42 6.80 -7.31 -9.19
C TYR A 42 6.20 -6.35 -10.22
N TYR A 43 5.10 -5.66 -9.89
CA TYR A 43 4.41 -4.80 -10.86
C TYR A 43 4.87 -3.34 -10.83
N LEU A 44 5.92 -2.99 -10.07
CA LEU A 44 6.50 -1.64 -10.12
C LEU A 44 7.13 -1.31 -11.47
N GLN A 45 7.72 -2.31 -12.12
CA GLN A 45 8.32 -2.18 -13.45
C GLN A 45 7.28 -1.85 -14.52
N SER A 46 7.68 -1.08 -15.52
CA SER A 46 6.84 -0.74 -16.69
C SER A 46 6.42 -1.96 -17.48
N GLU A 47 7.36 -2.85 -17.78
CA GLU A 47 7.18 -3.96 -18.70
C GLU A 47 7.53 -5.29 -18.02
N PRO A 48 6.64 -5.85 -17.18
CA PRO A 48 6.87 -7.15 -16.60
C PRO A 48 6.92 -8.22 -17.72
N PRO A 49 7.90 -9.13 -17.71
CA PRO A 49 8.12 -10.07 -18.82
C PRO A 49 7.00 -11.12 -18.96
N THR A 50 6.15 -11.27 -17.94
CA THR A 50 5.00 -12.18 -17.93
C THR A 50 4.01 -11.82 -16.81
N LYS A 51 3.00 -12.65 -16.58
CA LYS A 51 2.14 -12.56 -15.38
C LYS A 51 2.90 -13.09 -14.16
N PHE A 52 2.69 -12.46 -12.99
CA PHE A 52 3.36 -12.86 -11.74
C PHE A 52 3.26 -14.37 -11.44
N SER A 53 2.11 -15.01 -11.69
CA SER A 53 1.92 -16.44 -11.43
C SER A 53 2.83 -17.36 -12.27
N TYR A 54 3.18 -16.93 -13.48
CA TYR A 54 4.11 -17.68 -14.33
C TYR A 54 5.56 -17.33 -13.98
N PHE A 55 5.86 -16.05 -13.72
CA PHE A 55 7.17 -15.62 -13.20
C PHE A 55 7.55 -16.36 -11.92
N ASN A 56 6.64 -16.38 -10.94
CA ASN A 56 6.90 -16.97 -9.63
C ASN A 56 7.14 -18.48 -9.68
N ARG A 57 6.62 -19.18 -10.69
CA ARG A 57 6.85 -20.61 -10.92
C ARG A 57 8.12 -20.91 -11.71
N ASN A 58 8.65 -19.94 -12.44
CA ASN A 58 9.75 -20.13 -13.39
C ASN A 58 10.82 -19.04 -13.22
N ARG A 59 11.18 -18.72 -11.97
CA ARG A 59 12.07 -17.57 -11.67
C ARG A 59 13.40 -17.66 -12.43
N ASP A 60 13.95 -18.85 -12.55
CA ASP A 60 15.23 -19.09 -13.24
C ASP A 60 15.17 -18.82 -14.75
N LYS A 61 13.98 -18.91 -15.36
CA LYS A 61 13.75 -18.65 -16.79
C LYS A 61 13.68 -17.16 -17.11
N TYR A 62 13.30 -16.33 -16.14
CA TYR A 62 13.15 -14.90 -16.35
C TYR A 62 14.42 -14.17 -15.91
N LYS A 63 14.97 -13.35 -16.82
CA LYS A 63 16.07 -12.43 -16.49
C LYS A 63 15.69 -11.53 -15.30
N LYS A 64 16.71 -10.96 -14.66
CA LYS A 64 16.58 -10.01 -13.54
C LYS A 64 15.53 -8.94 -13.88
N LEU A 65 14.62 -8.69 -12.94
CA LEU A 65 13.58 -7.67 -13.06
C LEU A 65 14.23 -6.29 -13.27
N ASP A 66 13.66 -5.50 -14.18
CA ASP A 66 14.17 -4.16 -14.50
C ASP A 66 13.32 -3.10 -13.82
N TYR A 67 13.87 -2.50 -12.77
CA TYR A 67 13.22 -1.42 -12.01
C TYR A 67 13.78 -0.03 -12.36
N ARG A 68 14.55 0.10 -13.45
CA ARG A 68 15.07 1.41 -13.92
C ARG A 68 13.93 2.33 -14.36
N GLN A 69 12.89 1.76 -14.96
CA GLN A 69 11.67 2.46 -15.31
C GLN A 69 10.50 1.92 -14.50
N LYS A 70 10.05 2.70 -13.52
CA LYS A 70 8.86 2.39 -12.72
C LYS A 70 7.64 3.11 -13.29
N ILE A 71 6.46 2.50 -13.18
CA ILE A 71 5.18 3.16 -13.56
C ILE A 71 4.58 3.97 -12.41
N VAL A 72 4.99 3.65 -11.20
CA VAL A 72 4.66 4.36 -9.96
C VAL A 72 5.86 4.32 -9.02
N THR A 73 5.97 5.34 -8.19
CA THR A 73 6.83 5.31 -6.99
C THR A 73 5.95 5.09 -5.77
N VAL A 74 6.33 4.13 -4.91
CA VAL A 74 5.63 3.89 -3.64
C VAL A 74 6.30 4.73 -2.57
N ILE A 75 5.57 5.59 -1.90
CA ILE A 75 6.12 6.43 -0.82
C ILE A 75 5.89 5.76 0.53
N ALA A 76 4.68 5.23 0.73
CA ALA A 76 4.32 4.45 1.91
C ALA A 76 3.28 3.39 1.56
N TYR A 77 3.23 2.33 2.37
CA TYR A 77 2.17 1.33 2.36
C TYR A 77 1.91 0.75 3.75
N CYS A 78 0.70 0.20 3.94
CA CYS A 78 0.35 -0.66 5.06
C CYS A 78 -0.71 -1.69 4.63
N TYR A 79 -0.46 -2.97 4.92
CA TYR A 79 -1.37 -4.08 4.61
C TYR A 79 -2.09 -4.53 5.89
N MET A 80 -3.33 -4.09 6.03
CA MET A 80 -4.21 -4.46 7.14
C MET A 80 -4.92 -5.78 6.82
N PRO A 81 -5.48 -6.51 7.82
CA PRO A 81 -6.10 -7.81 7.61
C PRO A 81 -7.12 -7.87 6.46
N ASN A 82 -7.96 -6.84 6.29
CA ASN A 82 -9.03 -6.79 5.30
C ASN A 82 -8.93 -5.60 4.32
N HIS A 83 -7.87 -4.81 4.37
CA HIS A 83 -7.69 -3.66 3.48
C HIS A 83 -6.22 -3.29 3.36
N PHE A 84 -5.87 -2.46 2.40
CA PHE A 84 -4.53 -1.92 2.26
C PHE A 84 -4.57 -0.42 1.96
N HIS A 85 -3.48 0.25 2.27
CA HIS A 85 -3.24 1.63 1.93
C HIS A 85 -1.88 1.78 1.24
N PHE A 86 -1.82 2.69 0.28
CA PHE A 86 -0.61 3.14 -0.40
C PHE A 86 -0.62 4.67 -0.51
N ILE A 87 0.57 5.25 -0.50
CA ILE A 87 0.84 6.57 -1.07
C ILE A 87 1.65 6.32 -2.33
N LEU A 88 1.11 6.69 -3.49
CA LEU A 88 1.75 6.47 -4.78
C LEU A 88 1.98 7.81 -5.49
N ARG A 89 3.15 7.98 -6.10
CA ARG A 89 3.36 8.98 -7.15
C ARG A 89 3.24 8.31 -8.51
N GLN A 90 2.48 8.90 -9.43
CA GLN A 90 2.40 8.37 -10.79
C GLN A 90 3.64 8.77 -11.59
N GLU A 91 4.30 7.81 -12.24
CA GLU A 91 5.50 8.07 -13.06
C GLU A 91 5.22 7.96 -14.57
N ALA A 92 4.24 7.13 -14.93
CA ALA A 92 3.86 6.90 -16.32
C ALA A 92 2.37 7.10 -16.53
N GLU A 93 1.96 7.38 -17.77
CA GLU A 93 0.56 7.59 -18.11
C GLU A 93 -0.31 6.39 -17.71
N ASN A 94 -1.36 6.69 -16.94
CA ASN A 94 -2.26 5.70 -16.33
C ASN A 94 -1.54 4.69 -15.42
N GLY A 95 -0.36 5.05 -14.90
CA GLY A 95 0.52 4.18 -14.10
C GLY A 95 -0.16 3.66 -12.86
N VAL A 96 -0.82 4.52 -12.08
CA VAL A 96 -1.56 4.13 -10.87
C VAL A 96 -2.68 3.14 -11.19
N GLN A 97 -3.45 3.41 -12.25
CA GLN A 97 -4.54 2.53 -12.68
C GLN A 97 -4.02 1.15 -13.12
N LYS A 98 -3.01 1.13 -13.99
CA LYS A 98 -2.38 -0.11 -14.48
C LYS A 98 -1.79 -0.92 -13.32
N TYR A 99 -1.10 -0.25 -12.40
CA TYR A 99 -0.48 -0.86 -11.24
C TYR A 99 -1.52 -1.53 -10.32
N MET A 100 -2.56 -0.80 -9.94
CA MET A 100 -3.61 -1.31 -9.07
C MET A 100 -4.43 -2.42 -9.72
N GLN A 101 -4.70 -2.34 -11.02
CA GLN A 101 -5.38 -3.41 -11.76
C GLN A 101 -4.55 -4.70 -11.73
N LYS A 102 -3.24 -4.62 -12.02
CA LYS A 102 -2.35 -5.78 -12.04
C LYS A 102 -2.23 -6.45 -10.65
N ILE A 103 -2.03 -5.66 -9.59
CA ILE A 103 -1.90 -6.18 -8.22
C ILE A 103 -3.16 -6.93 -7.80
N GLN A 104 -4.32 -6.28 -7.94
CA GLN A 104 -5.57 -6.83 -7.41
C GLN A 104 -6.06 -8.02 -8.22
N ASN A 105 -5.89 -8.01 -9.55
CA ASN A 105 -6.23 -9.16 -10.38
C ASN A 105 -5.33 -10.35 -10.06
N SER A 106 -4.01 -10.11 -9.95
CA SER A 106 -3.04 -11.17 -9.65
C SER A 106 -3.31 -11.80 -8.28
N TYR A 107 -3.56 -10.97 -7.26
CA TYR A 107 -3.85 -11.46 -5.92
C TYR A 107 -5.22 -12.12 -5.81
N SER A 108 -6.25 -11.57 -6.47
CA SER A 108 -7.58 -12.18 -6.52
C SER A 108 -7.53 -13.57 -7.12
N HIS A 109 -6.79 -13.75 -8.21
CA HIS A 109 -6.63 -15.05 -8.83
C HIS A 109 -5.89 -16.04 -7.91
N TYR A 110 -4.78 -15.62 -7.29
CA TYR A 110 -4.07 -16.43 -6.30
C TYR A 110 -4.98 -16.90 -5.15
N TYR A 111 -5.70 -15.96 -4.54
CA TYR A 111 -6.54 -16.23 -3.37
C TYR A 111 -7.68 -17.19 -3.72
N LYS A 112 -8.38 -16.96 -4.85
CA LYS A 112 -9.47 -17.82 -5.33
C LYS A 112 -9.01 -19.24 -5.62
N LEU A 113 -7.85 -19.41 -6.27
CA LEU A 113 -7.30 -20.74 -6.54
C LEU A 113 -6.94 -21.48 -5.25
N LYS A 114 -6.37 -20.79 -4.27
CA LYS A 114 -5.95 -21.38 -3.00
C LYS A 114 -7.13 -21.75 -2.09
N TYR A 115 -8.12 -20.87 -2.00
CA TYR A 115 -9.23 -20.99 -1.06
C TYR A 115 -10.55 -21.45 -1.71
N GLN A 116 -10.53 -21.71 -3.03
CA GLN A 116 -11.70 -22.16 -3.80
C GLN A 116 -12.92 -21.25 -3.65
N THR A 117 -12.69 -19.94 -3.55
CA THR A 117 -13.76 -18.94 -3.37
C THR A 117 -14.28 -18.41 -4.70
N ASN A 118 -15.57 -18.07 -4.71
CA ASN A 118 -16.26 -17.43 -5.83
C ASN A 118 -16.58 -15.96 -5.51
N GLY A 119 -16.97 -15.19 -6.54
CA GLY A 119 -17.34 -13.78 -6.36
C GLY A 119 -16.13 -12.81 -6.32
N PRO A 120 -16.38 -11.50 -6.13
CA PRO A 120 -15.32 -10.50 -6.06
C PRO A 120 -14.52 -10.61 -4.76
N LEU A 121 -13.18 -10.52 -4.83
CA LEU A 121 -12.33 -10.48 -3.62
C LEU A 121 -12.30 -9.09 -2.97
N PHE A 122 -12.44 -8.03 -3.78
CA PHE A 122 -12.42 -6.64 -3.36
C PHE A 122 -13.78 -5.98 -3.60
N GLU A 123 -14.18 -5.03 -2.75
CA GLU A 123 -15.49 -4.35 -2.81
C GLU A 123 -15.64 -3.46 -4.06
N SER A 124 -14.52 -2.96 -4.58
CA SER A 124 -14.49 -2.04 -5.71
C SER A 124 -13.15 -2.18 -6.47
N PRO A 125 -12.96 -1.52 -7.62
CA PRO A 125 -11.65 -1.50 -8.27
C PRO A 125 -10.54 -0.94 -7.38
N PHE A 126 -10.72 0.25 -6.80
CA PHE A 126 -9.93 0.84 -5.70
C PHE A 126 -10.49 2.23 -5.42
N LYS A 127 -10.14 2.85 -4.29
CA LYS A 127 -10.40 4.26 -3.99
C LYS A 127 -9.11 5.06 -4.13
N ALA A 128 -9.25 6.31 -4.55
CA ALA A 128 -8.13 7.22 -4.78
C ALA A 128 -8.51 8.63 -4.34
N VAL A 129 -7.61 9.31 -3.65
CA VAL A 129 -7.71 10.73 -3.27
C VAL A 129 -6.40 11.40 -3.67
N HIS A 130 -6.48 12.55 -4.34
CA HIS A 130 -5.31 13.37 -4.69
C HIS A 130 -4.72 14.01 -3.43
N ILE A 131 -3.41 14.06 -3.35
CA ILE A 131 -2.68 14.67 -2.24
C ILE A 131 -2.17 16.02 -2.77
N GLU A 132 -2.77 17.10 -2.30
CA GLU A 132 -2.61 18.44 -2.86
C GLU A 132 -1.50 19.24 -2.17
N SER A 133 -1.00 18.76 -1.02
CA SER A 133 0.03 19.47 -0.25
C SER A 133 0.98 18.55 0.52
N ASN A 134 2.14 19.11 0.87
CA ASN A 134 3.12 18.49 1.74
C ASN A 134 2.56 18.14 3.12
N ASP A 135 1.74 19.02 3.70
CA ASP A 135 1.07 18.75 4.98
C ASP A 135 0.15 17.52 4.88
N GLN A 136 -0.67 17.45 3.82
CA GLN A 136 -1.52 16.27 3.58
C GLN A 136 -0.65 15.01 3.44
N LEU A 137 0.48 15.09 2.74
CA LEU A 137 1.39 13.98 2.51
C LEU A 137 2.00 13.44 3.81
N ILE A 138 2.57 14.30 4.67
CA ILE A 138 3.19 13.86 5.93
C ILE A 138 2.15 13.31 6.91
N HIS A 139 0.97 13.94 7.01
CA HIS A 139 -0.11 13.49 7.87
C HIS A 139 -0.70 12.15 7.40
N LEU A 140 -0.81 11.95 6.09
CA LEU A 140 -1.24 10.69 5.52
C LEU A 140 -0.21 9.57 5.76
N SER A 141 1.08 9.87 5.62
CA SER A 141 2.16 8.90 5.92
C SER A 141 2.04 8.41 7.37
N ARG A 142 1.91 9.34 8.32
CA ARG A 142 1.63 9.02 9.73
C ARG A 142 0.36 8.20 9.90
N TYR A 143 -0.74 8.60 9.28
CA TYR A 143 -2.01 7.89 9.38
C TYR A 143 -1.89 6.42 8.95
N ILE A 144 -1.19 6.16 7.84
CA ILE A 144 -0.96 4.81 7.30
C ILE A 144 -0.07 4.00 8.24
N HIS A 145 1.03 4.58 8.75
CA HIS A 145 1.96 3.88 9.64
C HIS A 145 1.38 3.60 11.02
N LEU A 146 0.48 4.45 11.53
CA LEU A 146 -0.25 4.24 12.79
C LEU A 146 -1.49 3.34 12.63
N ASN A 147 -1.89 2.98 11.42
CA ASN A 147 -3.11 2.19 11.20
C ASN A 147 -3.13 0.85 11.99
N PRO A 148 -2.02 0.07 12.04
CA PRO A 148 -1.95 -1.15 12.85
C PRO A 148 -2.13 -0.90 14.35
N VAL A 149 -1.52 0.19 14.85
CA VAL A 149 -1.56 0.60 16.26
C VAL A 149 -2.96 1.06 16.69
N THR A 150 -3.61 1.81 15.81
CA THR A 150 -4.97 2.33 16.03
C THR A 150 -6.04 1.26 15.90
N SER A 151 -5.71 0.13 15.27
CA SER A 151 -6.55 -1.06 15.17
C SER A 151 -6.19 -2.13 16.22
N PHE A 152 -5.33 -1.79 17.18
CA PHE A 152 -4.89 -2.68 18.27
C PHE A 152 -4.22 -3.98 17.79
N LEU A 153 -3.60 -3.99 16.60
CA LEU A 153 -2.85 -5.14 16.10
C LEU A 153 -1.46 -5.25 16.71
N VAL A 154 -0.89 -4.10 17.08
CA VAL A 154 0.44 -3.95 17.69
C VAL A 154 0.43 -2.74 18.62
N GLU A 155 1.38 -2.66 19.53
CA GLU A 155 1.54 -1.47 20.37
C GLU A 155 2.38 -0.40 19.68
N LYS A 156 3.37 -0.77 18.87
CA LYS A 156 4.23 0.19 18.19
C LYS A 156 4.23 -0.01 16.68
N PRO A 157 4.33 1.06 15.86
CA PRO A 157 4.30 0.92 14.40
C PRO A 157 5.46 0.07 13.86
N GLU A 158 6.62 0.06 14.52
CA GLU A 158 7.76 -0.82 14.19
C GLU A 158 7.48 -2.32 14.34
N GLU A 159 6.50 -2.73 15.15
CA GLU A 159 6.18 -4.15 15.37
C GLU A 159 5.38 -4.75 14.21
N PHE A 160 4.80 -3.90 13.34
CA PHE A 160 3.96 -4.36 12.24
C PHE A 160 4.73 -4.54 10.94
N GLN A 161 5.22 -5.75 10.71
CA GLN A 161 6.03 -6.14 9.54
C GLN A 161 5.36 -5.91 8.16
N TYR A 162 4.05 -5.72 8.12
CA TYR A 162 3.30 -5.51 6.85
C TYR A 162 3.05 -4.03 6.56
N SER A 163 3.81 -3.15 7.19
CA SER A 163 3.90 -1.71 6.93
C SER A 163 5.27 -1.33 6.39
N SER A 164 5.31 -0.23 5.64
CA SER A 164 6.54 0.43 5.20
C SER A 164 7.30 1.18 6.30
N TYR A 165 6.75 1.30 7.52
CA TYR A 165 7.32 2.17 8.55
C TYR A 165 8.79 1.85 8.89
N LEU A 166 9.17 0.58 9.05
CA LEU A 166 10.57 0.20 9.31
C LEU A 166 11.53 0.60 8.18
N GLN A 167 11.07 0.55 6.92
CA GLN A 167 11.87 0.92 5.75
C GLN A 167 12.24 2.41 5.71
N TYR A 168 11.60 3.27 6.52
CA TYR A 168 12.01 4.67 6.63
C TYR A 168 13.31 4.82 7.43
N PHE A 169 13.61 3.86 8.31
CA PHE A 169 14.72 3.94 9.27
C PHE A 169 15.84 2.96 8.97
N GLU A 170 15.55 1.88 8.27
CA GLU A 170 16.51 0.81 7.97
C GLU A 170 17.02 0.89 6.52
N ASN A 171 18.29 0.49 6.31
CA ASN A 171 18.88 0.32 4.97
C ASN A 171 18.43 -1.01 4.33
N LEU A 172 17.13 -1.15 4.11
CA LEU A 172 16.55 -2.28 3.38
C LEU A 172 16.55 -1.98 1.87
N PRO A 173 16.56 -3.00 0.98
CA PRO A 173 16.34 -2.77 -0.44
C PRO A 173 14.96 -2.12 -0.64
N LEU A 174 14.93 -0.82 -0.88
CA LEU A 174 13.69 -0.07 -0.80
C LEU A 174 12.83 -0.28 -2.04
N MET A 175 11.69 -0.95 -1.83
CA MET A 175 10.54 -0.89 -2.74
C MET A 175 9.97 0.55 -2.78
N ILE A 176 10.23 1.31 -1.72
CA ILE A 176 9.66 2.64 -1.48
C ILE A 176 10.68 3.77 -1.71
N ASP A 177 10.19 5.00 -1.80
CA ASP A 177 10.99 6.23 -1.74
C ASP A 177 10.56 7.04 -0.50
N PRO A 178 11.18 6.77 0.66
CA PRO A 178 10.80 7.41 1.92
C PRO A 178 11.34 8.84 2.02
N ASP A 179 12.33 9.19 1.20
CA ASP A 179 13.01 10.50 1.24
C ASP A 179 12.05 11.63 0.87
N ILE A 180 11.04 11.36 0.03
CA ILE A 180 9.96 12.29 -0.28
C ILE A 180 9.25 12.79 0.99
N VAL A 181 9.11 11.95 2.01
CA VAL A 181 8.52 12.34 3.31
C VAL A 181 9.60 12.77 4.28
N ILE A 182 10.69 12.02 4.40
CA ILE A 182 11.75 12.25 5.40
C ILE A 182 12.41 13.62 5.21
N ASN A 183 12.65 14.05 3.97
CA ASN A 183 13.31 15.33 3.68
C ASN A 183 12.45 16.56 4.03
N GLN A 184 11.19 16.37 4.40
CA GLN A 184 10.33 17.44 4.93
C GLN A 184 10.54 17.66 6.44
N PHE A 185 11.33 16.80 7.09
CA PHE A 185 11.70 16.89 8.49
C PHE A 185 13.19 17.21 8.62
N LYS A 186 13.59 17.82 9.74
CA LYS A 186 15.01 18.09 10.03
C LYS A 186 15.83 16.80 10.16
N SER A 187 15.19 15.69 10.51
CA SER A 187 15.84 14.39 10.62
C SER A 187 14.82 13.25 10.61
N LYS A 188 15.29 12.02 10.40
CA LYS A 188 14.48 10.80 10.60
C LYS A 188 13.93 10.71 12.03
N HIS A 189 14.67 11.23 13.02
CA HIS A 189 14.22 11.25 14.41
C HIS A 189 12.98 12.15 14.59
N GLU A 190 12.98 13.34 13.98
CA GLU A 190 11.82 14.25 14.00
C GLU A 190 10.59 13.62 13.32
N TYR A 191 10.78 12.91 12.20
CA TYR A 191 9.69 12.14 11.60
C TYR A 191 9.15 11.06 12.55
N LYS A 192 10.04 10.29 13.19
CA LYS A 192 9.66 9.26 14.17
C LYS A 192 8.86 9.87 15.33
N LYS A 193 9.29 11.03 15.84
CA LYS A 193 8.58 11.76 16.89
C LYS A 193 7.20 12.21 16.42
N PHE A 194 7.12 12.87 15.25
CA PHE A 194 5.86 13.30 14.64
C PHE A 194 4.84 12.16 14.47
N VAL A 195 5.30 10.95 14.13
CA VAL A 195 4.44 9.77 14.03
C VAL A 195 3.95 9.33 15.41
N ASN A 196 4.83 9.24 16.42
CA ASN A 196 4.47 8.74 17.74
C ASN A 196 3.64 9.72 18.60
N ASP A 197 3.85 11.03 18.46
CA ASP A 197 3.17 12.07 19.24
C ASP A 197 1.64 12.09 19.02
N ASN A 198 1.13 11.49 17.94
CA ASN A 198 -0.29 11.44 17.60
C ASN A 198 -0.95 10.08 17.85
N LYS A 199 -0.23 9.14 18.47
CA LYS A 199 -0.70 7.76 18.68
C LYS A 199 -2.01 7.70 19.47
N GLU A 200 -2.14 8.50 20.52
CA GLU A 200 -3.31 8.52 21.40
C GLU A 200 -4.51 9.21 20.74
N TYR A 201 -4.31 10.41 20.20
CA TYR A 201 -5.35 11.15 19.46
C TYR A 201 -5.95 10.31 18.32
N GLN A 202 -5.12 9.59 17.57
CA GLN A 202 -5.61 8.75 16.48
C GLN A 202 -6.36 7.50 16.98
N ARG A 203 -5.97 6.93 18.13
CA ARG A 203 -6.74 5.86 18.79
C ARG A 203 -8.12 6.36 19.24
N GLU A 204 -8.20 7.57 19.79
CA GLU A 204 -9.46 8.19 20.20
C GLU A 204 -10.38 8.47 19.01
N LEU A 205 -9.86 9.06 17.94
CA LEU A 205 -10.64 9.29 16.71
C LEU A 205 -11.20 8.00 16.11
N ASN A 206 -10.46 6.88 16.16
CA ASN A 206 -10.97 5.59 15.68
C ASN A 206 -12.07 5.02 16.58
N LYS A 207 -11.97 5.16 17.91
CA LYS A 207 -13.06 4.79 18.84
C LYS A 207 -14.34 5.57 18.52
N ILE A 208 -14.19 6.84 18.17
CA ILE A 208 -15.31 7.74 17.82
C ILE A 208 -15.85 7.46 16.41
N LYS A 209 -15.01 7.10 15.43
CA LYS A 209 -15.45 6.76 14.06
C LYS A 209 -16.49 5.64 14.03
N HIS A 210 -16.37 4.65 14.91
CA HIS A 210 -17.36 3.57 15.04
C HIS A 210 -18.71 4.03 15.60
N LEU A 211 -18.76 5.18 16.29
CA LEU A 211 -19.99 5.78 16.81
C LEU A 211 -20.68 6.71 15.79
N ILE A 212 -19.92 7.28 14.85
CA ILE A 212 -20.40 8.27 13.88
C ILE A 212 -20.75 7.65 12.52
N PHE A 213 -20.11 6.54 12.13
CA PHE A 213 -20.38 5.86 10.86
C PHE A 213 -20.90 4.44 11.12
N LYS A 214 -22.23 4.29 11.13
CA LYS A 214 -22.95 3.00 10.95
C LYS A 214 -23.14 2.71 9.46
#